data_AF-A0A9D0YUQ2-F1
#
_entry.id   AF-A0A9D0YUQ2-F1
#
_cell.length_a   1.000
_cell.length_b   1.000
_cell.length_c   1.000
_cell.angle_alpha   90.00
_cell.angle_beta   90.00
_cell.angle_gamma   90.00
#
_symmetry.space_group_name_H-M   'P 1'
#
loop_
_entity.id
_entity.type
_entity.pdbx_description
1 polymer ?
#
loop_
_entity_poly.entity_id
_entity_poly.type
_entity_poly.pdbx_seq_one_letter_code
_entity_poly.pdbx_strand_id
1 'polypeptide(L)'
;MNAIRCPQCGGEMHAQEGRTPRLCPYCGTPLPAETAAGPSALQERLRGVRDPRKRYKILCEALAQDPDSFEANEALLYHGRLHEPLRAARGGGIDYSLIKCHLFSAFDTPEKYSAQALREKYDELLRGEQLLRTMALAPDAEAFFDGYLHRLAFEYIDLFLRGDSRNAHVLFSFHRSQDSVARRCAAAAERMLENIRACGELDDRQRAVLLSAVRAGYERVFPGHTLA
;
A
#
# COMPACT_ATOMS: atom_id res chain seq x y z
N MET A 1 -8.58 26.39 -28.34
CA MET A 1 -9.00 24.97 -28.26
C MET A 1 -7.76 24.11 -28.47
N ASN A 2 -7.30 23.39 -27.45
CA ASN A 2 -6.12 22.54 -27.58
C ASN A 2 -6.55 21.20 -28.20
N ALA A 3 -5.93 20.83 -29.33
CA ALA A 3 -6.13 19.53 -29.96
C ALA A 3 -5.22 18.50 -29.28
N ILE A 4 -5.82 17.43 -28.73
CA ILE A 4 -5.13 16.31 -28.09
C ILE A 4 -5.03 15.19 -29.12
N ARG A 5 -3.83 14.69 -29.39
CA ARG A 5 -3.62 13.51 -30.24
C ARG A 5 -3.43 12.26 -29.40
N CYS A 6 -4.16 11.21 -29.73
CA CYS A 6 -3.98 9.92 -29.10
C CYS A 6 -2.60 9.34 -29.46
N PRO A 7 -1.77 8.91 -28.48
CA PRO A 7 -0.46 8.33 -28.76
C PRO A 7 -0.54 6.94 -29.43
N GLN A 8 -1.69 6.27 -29.36
CA GLN A 8 -1.87 4.90 -29.88
C GLN A 8 -2.45 4.88 -31.30
N CYS A 9 -3.52 5.66 -31.57
CA CYS A 9 -4.20 5.63 -32.86
C CYS A 9 -3.99 6.90 -33.70
N GLY A 10 -3.34 7.93 -33.15
CA GLY A 10 -3.14 9.21 -33.83
C GLY A 10 -4.41 10.06 -33.99
N GLY A 11 -5.55 9.61 -33.46
CA GLY A 11 -6.82 10.34 -33.52
C GLY A 11 -6.74 11.69 -32.82
N GLU A 12 -7.19 12.74 -33.50
CA GLU A 12 -7.22 14.11 -33.00
C GLU A 12 -8.55 14.38 -32.30
N MET A 13 -8.47 14.91 -31.08
CA MET A 13 -9.63 15.19 -30.22
C MET A 13 -9.57 16.62 -29.74
N HIS A 14 -10.71 17.31 -29.74
CA HIS A 14 -10.80 18.66 -29.22
C HIS A 14 -11.34 18.62 -27.79
N ALA A 15 -10.54 19.04 -26.82
CA ALA A 15 -11.03 19.20 -25.46
C ALA A 15 -12.06 20.35 -25.42
N GLN A 16 -13.28 20.05 -24.94
CA GLN A 16 -14.24 21.10 -24.58
C GLN A 16 -13.78 21.76 -23.27
N GLU A 17 -14.03 23.07 -23.12
CA GLU A 17 -13.70 23.80 -21.89
C GLU A 17 -14.28 23.08 -20.67
N GLY A 18 -13.40 22.66 -19.75
CA GLY A 18 -13.76 21.99 -18.49
C GLY A 18 -13.91 20.46 -18.55
N ARG A 19 -13.76 19.80 -19.71
CA ARG A 19 -13.79 18.32 -19.80
C ARG A 19 -12.66 17.78 -20.67
N THR A 20 -11.58 17.34 -20.03
CA THR A 20 -10.54 16.54 -20.67
C THR A 20 -10.96 15.07 -20.73
N PRO A 21 -11.05 14.46 -21.93
CA PRO A 21 -11.38 13.05 -22.05
C PRO A 21 -10.27 12.20 -21.42
N ARG A 22 -10.62 11.34 -20.44
CA ARG A 22 -9.67 10.41 -19.80
C ARG A 22 -9.35 9.18 -20.66
N LEU A 23 -10.20 8.91 -21.64
CA LEU A 23 -10.10 7.79 -22.58
C LEU A 23 -10.24 8.33 -24.00
N CYS A 24 -9.45 7.82 -24.92
CA CYS A 24 -9.63 8.11 -26.34
C CYS A 24 -11.00 7.55 -26.81
N PRO A 25 -11.89 8.36 -27.40
CA PRO A 25 -13.18 7.89 -27.89
C PRO A 25 -13.04 6.98 -29.12
N TYR A 26 -11.89 7.00 -29.79
CA TYR A 26 -11.64 6.20 -31.00
C TYR A 26 -11.12 4.80 -30.70
N CYS A 27 -10.27 4.63 -29.68
CA CYS A 27 -9.60 3.35 -29.41
C CYS A 27 -9.62 2.91 -27.95
N GLY A 28 -10.21 3.69 -27.05
CA GLY A 28 -10.29 3.36 -25.62
C GLY A 28 -8.96 3.45 -24.86
N THR A 29 -7.87 3.90 -25.50
CA THR A 29 -6.58 4.09 -24.79
C THR A 29 -6.70 5.21 -23.76
N PRO A 30 -6.24 5.01 -22.51
CA PRO A 30 -6.17 6.06 -21.51
C PRO A 30 -5.31 7.24 -22.02
N LEU A 31 -5.84 8.45 -21.95
CA LEU A 31 -5.09 9.65 -22.31
C LEU A 31 -4.35 10.16 -21.07
N PRO A 32 -3.08 10.61 -21.21
CA PRO A 32 -2.36 11.18 -20.08
C PRO A 32 -3.14 12.39 -19.55
N ALA A 33 -3.55 12.33 -18.30
CA ALA A 33 -4.23 13.44 -17.64
C ALA A 33 -3.31 14.67 -17.68
N GLU A 34 -3.76 15.76 -18.31
CA GLU A 34 -3.13 17.07 -18.17
C GLU A 34 -3.34 17.56 -16.73
N THR A 35 -2.47 17.10 -15.83
CA THR A 35 -1.97 17.79 -14.63
C THR A 35 -1.01 16.86 -13.90
N ALA A 36 0.23 16.74 -14.41
CA ALA A 36 1.34 16.58 -13.48
C ALA A 36 1.56 17.96 -12.84
N ALA A 37 0.67 18.35 -11.91
CA ALA A 37 0.98 19.45 -11.03
C ALA A 37 2.32 19.11 -10.37
N GLY A 38 3.26 20.06 -10.39
CA GLY A 38 4.54 19.88 -9.75
C GLY A 38 4.38 19.46 -8.28
N PRO A 39 5.43 18.90 -7.67
CA PRO A 39 5.39 18.48 -6.28
C PRO A 39 4.89 19.60 -5.37
N SER A 40 3.96 19.28 -4.48
CA SER A 40 3.41 20.26 -3.54
C SER A 40 4.50 20.79 -2.61
N ALA A 41 4.23 21.91 -1.92
CA ALA A 41 5.15 22.44 -0.91
C ALA A 41 5.42 21.41 0.21
N LEU A 42 4.45 20.57 0.57
CA LEU A 42 4.63 19.50 1.54
C LEU A 42 5.55 18.40 0.98
N GLN A 43 5.32 17.95 -0.26
CA GLN A 43 6.19 16.99 -0.95
C GLN A 43 7.64 17.47 -1.03
N GLU A 44 7.87 18.74 -1.33
CA GLU A 44 9.21 19.33 -1.35
C GLU A 44 9.86 19.31 0.04
N ARG A 45 9.13 19.69 1.09
CA ARG A 45 9.64 19.62 2.48
C ARG A 45 9.96 18.19 2.92
N LEU A 46 9.20 17.20 2.44
CA LEU A 46 9.37 15.78 2.77
C LEU A 46 10.45 15.10 1.92
N ARG A 47 10.89 15.71 0.82
CA ARG A 47 11.88 15.15 -0.09
C ARG A 47 13.21 14.93 0.64
N GLY A 48 13.73 13.72 0.57
CA GLY A 48 15.01 13.36 1.18
C GLY A 48 15.01 13.25 2.71
N VAL A 49 13.88 13.50 3.39
CA VAL A 49 13.77 13.33 4.84
C VAL A 49 13.68 11.84 5.18
N ARG A 50 14.81 11.27 5.61
CA ARG A 50 14.91 9.84 5.98
C ARG A 50 14.58 9.55 7.45
N ASP A 51 14.79 10.52 8.33
CA ASP A 51 14.51 10.37 9.77
C ASP A 51 13.00 10.35 10.02
N PRO A 52 12.42 9.24 10.54
CA PRO A 52 10.99 9.14 10.77
C PRO A 52 10.44 10.18 11.74
N ARG A 53 11.21 10.58 12.76
CA ARG A 53 10.76 11.57 13.75
C ARG A 53 10.68 12.96 13.13
N LYS A 54 11.67 13.33 12.31
CA LYS A 54 11.64 14.59 11.55
C LYS A 54 10.50 14.60 10.55
N ARG A 55 10.28 13.48 9.85
CA ARG A 55 9.17 13.31 8.92
C ARG A 55 7.83 13.52 9.62
N TYR A 56 7.61 12.85 10.76
CA TYR A 56 6.40 13.01 11.57
C TYR A 56 6.18 14.45 12.01
N LYS A 57 7.22 15.13 12.50
CA LYS A 57 7.13 16.54 12.90
C LYS A 57 6.65 17.44 11.75
N ILE A 58 7.20 17.27 10.54
CA ILE A 58 6.78 18.03 9.35
C ILE A 58 5.30 17.78 9.03
N LEU A 59 4.84 16.51 9.15
CA LEU A 59 3.44 16.15 8.93
C LEU A 59 2.52 16.79 9.98
N CYS A 60 2.89 16.76 11.27
CA CYS A 60 2.12 17.42 12.32
C CYS A 60 2.05 18.93 12.11
N GLU A 61 3.15 19.57 11.71
CA GLU A 61 3.17 21.01 11.40
C GLU A 61 2.26 21.33 10.20
N ALA A 62 2.22 20.47 9.17
CA ALA A 62 1.33 20.64 8.04
C ALA A 62 -0.14 20.48 8.44
N LEU A 63 -0.46 19.47 9.25
CA LEU A 63 -1.83 19.23 9.74
C LEU A 63 -2.29 20.27 10.75
N ALA A 64 -1.39 20.91 11.48
CA ALA A 64 -1.73 22.05 12.32
C ALA A 64 -2.11 23.31 11.50
N GLN A 65 -1.55 23.44 10.29
CA GLN A 65 -1.88 24.54 9.36
C GLN A 65 -3.14 24.24 8.56
N ASP A 66 -3.30 22.99 8.12
CA ASP A 66 -4.45 22.51 7.36
C ASP A 66 -4.82 21.08 7.81
N PRO A 67 -5.75 20.94 8.78
CA PRO A 67 -6.19 19.65 9.27
C PRO A 67 -6.88 18.79 8.19
N ASP A 68 -7.45 19.42 7.16
CA ASP A 68 -8.21 18.77 6.08
C ASP A 68 -7.34 18.51 4.84
N SER A 69 -6.02 18.72 4.94
CA SER A 69 -5.08 18.35 3.88
C SER A 69 -5.09 16.84 3.64
N PHE A 70 -5.69 16.41 2.52
CA PHE A 70 -5.67 15.00 2.11
C PHE A 70 -4.25 14.46 2.03
N GLU A 71 -3.34 15.22 1.41
CA GLU A 71 -1.95 14.83 1.22
C GLU A 71 -1.22 14.59 2.56
N ALA A 72 -1.39 15.48 3.54
CA ALA A 72 -0.76 15.33 4.84
C ALA A 72 -1.35 14.15 5.63
N ASN A 73 -2.67 13.96 5.57
CA ASN A 73 -3.37 12.85 6.21
C ASN A 73 -2.97 11.50 5.60
N GLU A 74 -2.86 11.41 4.28
CA GLU A 74 -2.38 10.22 3.57
C GLU A 74 -0.92 9.91 3.94
N ALA A 75 -0.04 10.91 3.90
CA ALA A 75 1.36 10.72 4.26
C ALA A 75 1.52 10.27 5.73
N LEU A 76 0.67 10.76 6.63
CA LEU A 76 0.62 10.33 8.03
C LEU A 76 0.09 8.90 8.20
N LEU A 77 -0.96 8.53 7.46
CA LEU A 77 -1.51 7.17 7.44
C LEU A 77 -0.43 6.13 7.13
N TYR A 78 0.34 6.35 6.06
CA TYR A 78 1.41 5.44 5.66
C TYR A 78 2.67 5.57 6.54
N HIS A 79 2.88 6.71 7.18
CA HIS A 79 3.94 6.86 8.18
C HIS A 79 3.71 5.92 9.38
N GLY A 80 2.45 5.64 9.72
CA GLY A 80 2.12 4.80 10.87
C GLY A 80 2.73 5.36 12.15
N ARG A 81 3.49 4.53 12.87
CA ARG A 81 4.09 4.89 14.17
C ARG A 81 5.61 4.90 14.13
N LEU A 82 6.22 5.09 12.96
CA LEU A 82 7.68 5.02 12.78
C LEU A 82 8.47 6.07 13.59
N HIS A 83 7.82 7.14 14.06
CA HIS A 83 8.41 8.13 14.95
C HIS A 83 8.65 7.63 16.38
N GLU A 84 7.96 6.56 16.78
CA GLU A 84 8.11 5.97 18.10
C GLU A 84 9.43 5.20 18.23
N PRO A 85 9.97 5.07 19.46
CA PRO A 85 11.14 4.24 19.70
C PRO A 85 10.84 2.77 19.39
N LEU A 86 11.73 2.12 18.63
CA LEU A 86 11.70 0.69 18.42
C LEU A 86 11.77 -0.05 19.76
N ARG A 87 10.83 -0.95 20.00
CA ARG A 87 10.79 -1.76 21.22
C ARG A 87 11.17 -3.20 20.91
N ALA A 88 11.68 -3.90 21.92
CA ALA A 88 11.77 -5.35 21.85
C ALA A 88 10.35 -5.92 21.93
N ALA A 89 10.00 -6.81 21.01
CA ALA A 89 8.80 -7.63 21.11
C ALA A 89 8.92 -8.60 22.30
N ARG A 90 7.79 -9.13 22.80
CA ARG A 90 7.80 -10.26 23.74
C ARG A 90 8.61 -11.40 23.10
N GLY A 91 9.73 -11.78 23.70
CA GLY A 91 10.64 -12.80 23.18
C GLY A 91 11.93 -12.27 22.52
N GLY A 92 12.24 -10.98 22.64
CA GLY A 92 13.56 -10.43 22.29
C GLY A 92 13.77 -10.10 20.80
N GLY A 93 12.74 -10.24 19.97
CA GLY A 93 12.74 -9.80 18.58
C GLY A 93 12.45 -8.30 18.40
N ILE A 94 12.52 -7.83 17.16
CA ILE A 94 12.14 -6.45 16.80
C ILE A 94 10.61 -6.35 16.73
N ASP A 95 10.03 -5.32 17.37
CA ASP A 95 8.61 -5.01 17.22
C ASP A 95 8.34 -4.21 15.94
N TYR A 96 7.80 -4.89 14.93
CA TYR A 96 7.44 -4.28 13.65
C TYR A 96 6.05 -3.63 13.64
N SER A 97 5.31 -3.60 14.76
CA SER A 97 3.98 -2.97 14.84
C SER A 97 3.97 -1.48 14.49
N LEU A 98 5.14 -0.83 14.46
CA LEU A 98 5.28 0.56 14.06
C LEU A 98 5.12 0.79 12.54
N ILE A 99 5.36 -0.24 11.73
CA ILE A 99 5.27 -0.18 10.27
C ILE A 99 3.83 -0.49 9.85
N LYS A 100 3.18 0.43 9.12
CA LYS A 100 1.75 0.31 8.80
C LYS A 100 1.40 -0.99 8.06
N CYS A 101 2.21 -1.41 7.09
CA CYS A 101 1.96 -2.65 6.34
C CYS A 101 2.08 -3.93 7.21
N HIS A 102 2.72 -3.87 8.39
CA HIS A 102 2.81 -5.01 9.31
C HIS A 102 1.45 -5.44 9.87
N LEU A 103 0.38 -4.69 9.66
CA LEU A 103 -0.99 -5.14 9.92
C LEU A 103 -1.34 -6.44 9.15
N PHE A 104 -0.77 -6.65 7.96
CA PHE A 104 -0.95 -7.89 7.17
C PHE A 104 -0.38 -9.15 7.83
N SER A 105 0.44 -9.01 8.89
CA SER A 105 0.86 -10.14 9.70
C SER A 105 -0.30 -10.87 10.38
N ALA A 106 -1.46 -10.22 10.55
CA ALA A 106 -2.69 -10.84 11.01
C ALA A 106 -3.18 -11.96 10.06
N PHE A 107 -2.85 -11.88 8.77
CA PHE A 107 -3.21 -12.89 7.78
C PHE A 107 -2.07 -13.85 7.47
N ASP A 108 -0.81 -13.46 7.66
CA ASP A 108 0.35 -14.33 7.40
C ASP A 108 0.61 -15.32 8.54
N THR A 109 0.58 -14.83 9.79
CA THR A 109 0.84 -15.64 10.98
C THR A 109 -0.16 -15.35 12.11
N PRO A 110 -1.47 -15.55 11.88
CA PRO A 110 -2.51 -15.28 12.87
C PRO A 110 -2.29 -16.02 14.19
N GLU A 111 -1.67 -17.20 14.16
CA GLU A 111 -1.39 -18.05 15.32
C GLU A 111 -0.45 -17.41 16.35
N LYS A 112 0.26 -16.33 15.99
CA LYS A 112 1.13 -15.58 16.91
C LYS A 112 0.38 -14.59 17.79
N TYR A 113 -0.91 -14.38 17.55
CA TYR A 113 -1.71 -13.35 18.17
C TYR A 113 -2.86 -13.94 18.98
N SER A 114 -3.22 -13.27 20.08
CA SER A 114 -4.49 -13.55 20.75
C SER A 114 -5.66 -13.08 19.88
N ALA A 115 -6.86 -13.60 20.13
CA ALA A 115 -8.07 -13.16 19.44
C ALA A 115 -8.30 -11.65 19.55
N GLN A 116 -8.03 -11.07 20.73
CA GLN A 116 -8.10 -9.63 20.94
C GLN A 116 -7.09 -8.86 20.08
N ALA A 117 -5.83 -9.30 20.05
CA ALA A 117 -4.79 -8.65 19.26
C ALA A 117 -5.06 -8.75 17.76
N LEU A 118 -5.68 -9.84 17.29
CA LEU A 118 -6.14 -9.95 15.90
C LEU A 118 -7.24 -8.94 15.60
N ARG A 119 -8.25 -8.83 16.46
CA ARG A 119 -9.34 -7.86 16.28
C ARG A 119 -8.82 -6.43 16.24
N GLU A 120 -7.92 -6.06 17.14
CA GLU A 120 -7.28 -4.73 17.14
C GLU A 120 -6.52 -4.46 15.83
N LYS A 121 -5.85 -5.46 15.26
CA LYS A 121 -5.19 -5.32 13.95
C LYS A 121 -6.19 -5.18 12.80
N TYR A 122 -7.29 -5.94 12.80
CA TYR A 122 -8.32 -5.82 11.78
C TYR A 122 -9.01 -4.46 11.85
N ASP A 123 -9.35 -4.00 13.05
CA ASP A 123 -9.92 -2.67 13.26
C ASP A 123 -8.97 -1.57 12.80
N GLU A 124 -7.69 -1.62 13.16
CA GLU A 124 -6.70 -0.64 12.70
C GLU A 124 -6.45 -0.68 11.17
N LEU A 125 -6.54 -1.88 10.57
CA LEU A 125 -6.37 -2.07 9.12
C LEU A 125 -7.56 -1.53 8.33
N LEU A 126 -8.78 -1.78 8.80
CA LEU A 126 -10.02 -1.59 8.02
C LEU A 126 -10.81 -0.36 8.46
N ARG A 127 -10.64 0.09 9.71
CA ARG A 127 -11.48 1.11 10.37
C ARG A 127 -10.66 2.05 11.28
N GLY A 128 -9.33 2.08 11.12
CA GLY A 128 -8.46 2.93 11.94
C GLY A 128 -8.81 4.41 11.78
N GLU A 129 -8.66 5.20 12.84
CA GLU A 129 -9.06 6.61 12.88
C GLU A 129 -8.43 7.42 11.73
N GLN A 130 -7.11 7.26 11.53
CA GLN A 130 -6.39 7.96 10.46
C GLN A 130 -6.82 7.50 9.06
N LEU A 131 -7.21 6.23 8.89
CA LEU A 131 -7.75 5.71 7.63
C LEU A 131 -9.10 6.36 7.33
N LEU A 132 -10.02 6.35 8.28
CA LEU A 132 -11.35 6.95 8.14
C LEU A 132 -11.23 8.46 7.86
N ARG A 133 -10.31 9.15 8.55
CA ARG A 133 -10.02 10.57 8.29
C ARG A 133 -9.54 10.81 6.87
N THR A 134 -8.62 9.98 6.38
CA THR A 134 -8.06 10.13 5.03
C THR A 134 -9.10 9.80 3.96
N MET A 135 -9.92 8.77 4.17
CA MET A 135 -11.03 8.41 3.29
C MET A 135 -12.08 9.52 3.18
N ALA A 136 -12.40 10.20 4.29
CA ALA A 136 -13.35 11.31 4.28
C ALA A 136 -12.87 12.53 3.47
N LEU A 137 -11.55 12.66 3.28
CA LEU A 137 -10.91 13.73 2.51
C LEU A 137 -10.59 13.29 1.06
N ALA A 138 -10.70 12.01 0.76
CA ALA A 138 -10.38 11.47 -0.56
C ALA A 138 -11.45 11.88 -1.59
N PRO A 139 -11.06 12.23 -2.84
CA PRO A 139 -12.03 12.49 -3.91
C PRO A 139 -12.91 11.27 -4.25
N ASP A 140 -12.36 10.06 -4.05
CA ASP A 140 -13.05 8.79 -4.18
C ASP A 140 -12.56 7.87 -3.05
N ALA A 141 -13.40 7.73 -2.01
CA ALA A 141 -13.07 6.98 -0.81
C ALA A 141 -12.88 5.47 -1.07
N GLU A 142 -13.67 4.89 -1.97
CA GLU A 142 -13.60 3.47 -2.31
C GLU A 142 -12.34 3.16 -3.11
N ALA A 143 -12.03 3.99 -4.12
CA ALA A 143 -10.79 3.84 -4.88
C ALA A 143 -9.55 4.05 -3.98
N PHE A 144 -9.61 4.98 -3.03
CA PHE A 144 -8.55 5.17 -2.04
C PHE A 144 -8.37 3.94 -1.16
N PHE A 145 -9.47 3.38 -0.63
CA PHE A 145 -9.41 2.19 0.23
C PHE A 145 -8.80 0.98 -0.50
N ASP A 146 -9.18 0.74 -1.76
CA ASP A 146 -8.59 -0.30 -2.59
C ASP A 146 -7.09 -0.07 -2.80
N GLY A 147 -6.72 1.16 -3.17
CA GLY A 147 -5.32 1.56 -3.35
C GLY A 147 -4.49 1.39 -2.08
N TYR A 148 -5.07 1.74 -0.92
CA TYR A 148 -4.45 1.59 0.39
C TYR A 148 -4.15 0.12 0.72
N LEU A 149 -5.13 -0.78 0.56
CA LEU A 149 -4.92 -2.21 0.81
C LEU A 149 -3.92 -2.82 -0.17
N HIS A 150 -3.98 -2.45 -1.46
CA HIS A 150 -3.02 -2.88 -2.47
C HIS A 150 -1.59 -2.43 -2.15
N ARG A 151 -1.43 -1.17 -1.71
CA ARG A 151 -0.12 -0.64 -1.32
C ARG A 151 0.44 -1.36 -0.11
N LEU A 152 -0.35 -1.53 0.95
CA LEU A 152 0.10 -2.22 2.16
C LEU A 152 0.42 -3.69 1.89
N ALA A 153 -0.37 -4.38 1.06
CA ALA A 153 -0.09 -5.77 0.68
C ALA A 153 1.25 -5.88 -0.07
N PHE A 154 1.48 -5.01 -1.05
CA PHE A 154 2.76 -4.95 -1.76
C PHE A 154 3.93 -4.69 -0.81
N GLU A 155 3.84 -3.66 0.03
CA GLU A 155 4.89 -3.31 1.00
C GLU A 155 5.14 -4.46 1.99
N TYR A 156 4.09 -5.15 2.44
CA TYR A 156 4.24 -6.29 3.35
C TYR A 156 4.95 -7.46 2.67
N ILE A 157 4.55 -7.82 1.45
CA ILE A 157 5.18 -8.90 0.70
C ILE A 157 6.65 -8.57 0.40
N ASP A 158 6.92 -7.32 0.02
CA ASP A 158 8.28 -6.88 -0.32
C ASP A 158 9.22 -6.85 0.88
N LEU A 159 8.76 -6.32 2.01
CA LEU A 159 9.58 -6.14 3.20
C LEU A 159 9.65 -7.40 4.08
N PHE A 160 8.51 -8.08 4.29
CA PHE A 160 8.43 -9.16 5.29
C PHE A 160 8.43 -10.56 4.68
N LEU A 161 7.84 -10.79 3.51
CA LEU A 161 7.92 -12.12 2.88
C LEU A 161 9.25 -12.28 2.14
N ARG A 162 9.55 -11.38 1.21
CA ARG A 162 10.79 -11.42 0.43
C ARG A 162 12.02 -11.12 1.31
N GLY A 163 11.89 -10.21 2.27
CA GLY A 163 12.95 -9.83 3.20
C GLY A 163 13.21 -10.83 4.33
N ASP A 164 12.37 -11.85 4.53
CA ASP A 164 12.61 -12.88 5.54
C ASP A 164 13.89 -13.67 5.21
N SER A 165 14.82 -13.73 6.17
CA SER A 165 16.09 -14.47 6.01
C SER A 165 15.87 -15.95 5.70
N ARG A 166 14.74 -16.54 6.14
CA ARG A 166 14.32 -17.91 5.80
C ARG A 166 14.02 -18.07 4.31
N ASN A 167 13.60 -17.00 3.64
CA ASN A 167 13.34 -16.99 2.19
C ASN A 167 14.56 -16.54 1.38
N ALA A 168 15.38 -15.64 1.94
CA ALA A 168 16.49 -14.98 1.26
C ALA A 168 17.88 -15.62 1.46
N HIS A 169 17.98 -16.78 2.15
CA HIS A 169 19.27 -17.39 2.53
C HIS A 169 20.37 -17.28 1.47
N VAL A 170 21.45 -16.59 1.85
CA VAL A 170 22.78 -16.69 1.25
C VAL A 170 23.44 -17.93 1.85
N LEU A 171 23.59 -19.00 1.08
CA LEU A 171 24.46 -20.13 1.45
C LEU A 171 25.77 -19.93 0.67
N PHE A 172 26.91 -19.80 1.35
CA PHE A 172 28.23 -19.63 0.72
C PHE A 172 28.35 -18.47 -0.28
N SER A 173 27.80 -17.29 0.02
CA SER A 173 27.81 -16.13 -0.88
C SER A 173 27.05 -16.31 -2.21
N PHE A 174 26.35 -17.43 -2.41
CA PHE A 174 25.45 -17.60 -3.54
C PHE A 174 24.05 -17.12 -3.15
N HIS A 175 23.60 -16.06 -3.81
CA HIS A 175 22.20 -15.63 -3.74
C HIS A 175 21.32 -16.71 -4.39
N ARG A 176 20.21 -17.07 -3.73
CA ARG A 176 19.18 -17.90 -4.36
C ARG A 176 18.66 -17.23 -5.63
N SER A 177 18.32 -18.03 -6.64
CA SER A 177 17.63 -17.50 -7.82
C SER A 177 16.31 -16.86 -7.42
N GLN A 178 15.87 -15.86 -8.19
CA GLN A 178 14.60 -15.20 -7.96
C GLN A 178 13.44 -16.20 -7.98
N ASP A 179 13.46 -17.20 -8.89
CA ASP A 179 12.48 -18.29 -8.93
C ASP A 179 12.40 -19.11 -7.63
N SER A 180 13.54 -19.33 -6.97
CA SER A 180 13.55 -20.04 -5.70
C SER A 180 12.98 -19.20 -4.57
N VAL A 181 13.21 -17.88 -4.57
CA VAL A 181 12.67 -16.97 -3.57
C VAL A 181 11.16 -16.81 -3.78
N ALA A 182 10.73 -16.62 -5.03
CA ALA A 182 9.33 -16.53 -5.43
C ALA A 182 8.55 -17.76 -4.93
N ARG A 183 8.97 -18.97 -5.29
CA ARG A 183 8.30 -20.22 -4.84
C ARG A 183 8.15 -20.34 -3.32
N ARG A 184 9.14 -19.88 -2.55
CA ARG A 184 9.05 -19.90 -1.07
C ARG A 184 8.08 -18.85 -0.55
N CYS A 185 8.10 -17.65 -1.13
CA CYS A 185 7.16 -16.59 -0.79
C CYS A 185 5.73 -16.94 -1.22
N ALA A 186 5.56 -17.73 -2.30
CA ALA A 186 4.25 -18.19 -2.77
C ALA A 186 3.50 -18.95 -1.68
N ALA A 187 4.16 -19.93 -1.03
CA ALA A 187 3.52 -20.68 0.05
C ALA A 187 3.09 -19.79 1.23
N ALA A 188 3.80 -18.70 1.51
CA ALA A 188 3.39 -17.73 2.54
C ALA A 188 2.19 -16.89 2.07
N ALA A 189 2.24 -16.38 0.85
CA ALA A 189 1.15 -15.61 0.28
C ALA A 189 -0.14 -16.46 0.10
N GLU A 190 -0.02 -17.74 -0.28
CA GLU A 190 -1.14 -18.68 -0.37
C GLU A 190 -1.80 -18.89 0.99
N ARG A 191 -1.02 -19.09 2.06
CA ARG A 191 -1.58 -19.12 3.43
C ARG A 191 -2.28 -17.84 3.80
N MET A 192 -1.75 -16.67 3.42
CA MET A 192 -2.43 -15.40 3.61
C MET A 192 -3.80 -15.38 2.91
N LEU A 193 -3.87 -15.85 1.66
CA LEU A 193 -5.13 -15.93 0.91
C LEU A 193 -6.13 -16.87 1.61
N GLU A 194 -5.69 -18.03 2.09
CA GLU A 194 -6.53 -18.96 2.87
C GLU A 194 -7.06 -18.32 4.16
N ASN A 195 -6.19 -17.66 4.92
CA ASN A 195 -6.55 -16.95 6.14
C ASN A 195 -7.53 -15.80 5.88
N ILE A 196 -7.35 -15.05 4.78
CA ILE A 196 -8.30 -14.01 4.35
C ILE A 196 -9.65 -14.65 4.00
N ARG A 197 -9.69 -15.78 3.29
CA ARG A 197 -10.95 -16.48 2.96
C ARG A 197 -11.68 -16.98 4.22
N ALA A 198 -10.93 -17.45 5.21
CA ALA A 198 -11.49 -17.97 6.46
C ALA A 198 -11.82 -16.89 7.51
N CYS A 199 -11.39 -15.65 7.31
CA CYS A 199 -11.56 -14.60 8.31
C CYS A 199 -13.03 -14.17 8.45
N GLY A 200 -13.64 -14.42 9.62
CA GLY A 200 -15.03 -14.07 9.92
C GLY A 200 -15.28 -12.59 10.23
N GLU A 201 -14.22 -11.78 10.37
CA GLU A 201 -14.32 -10.34 10.68
C GLU A 201 -14.45 -9.46 9.42
N LEU A 202 -14.28 -10.06 8.24
CA LEU A 202 -14.33 -9.38 6.94
C LEU A 202 -15.72 -9.50 6.31
N ASP A 203 -16.22 -8.39 5.78
CA ASP A 203 -17.32 -8.42 4.83
C ASP A 203 -16.85 -8.90 3.43
N ASP A 204 -17.80 -9.16 2.53
CA ASP A 204 -17.52 -9.70 1.19
C ASP A 204 -16.64 -8.77 0.35
N ARG A 205 -16.81 -7.45 0.51
CA ARG A 205 -16.05 -6.44 -0.24
C ARG A 205 -14.61 -6.37 0.26
N GLN A 206 -14.41 -6.24 1.56
CA GLN A 206 -13.09 -6.25 2.21
C GLN A 206 -12.33 -7.51 1.87
N ARG A 207 -13.00 -8.67 1.92
CA ARG A 207 -12.42 -9.96 1.54
C ARG A 207 -11.97 -9.96 0.07
N ALA A 208 -12.82 -9.52 -0.85
CA ALA A 208 -12.48 -9.45 -2.27
C ALA A 208 -11.26 -8.54 -2.53
N VAL A 209 -11.21 -7.36 -1.91
CA VAL A 209 -10.09 -6.42 -2.06
C VAL A 209 -8.80 -6.99 -1.48
N LEU A 210 -8.83 -7.56 -0.27
CA LEU A 210 -7.65 -8.13 0.36
C LEU A 210 -7.08 -9.29 -0.47
N LEU A 211 -7.93 -10.16 -1.01
CA LEU A 211 -7.50 -11.23 -1.91
C LEU A 211 -6.83 -10.68 -3.17
N SER A 212 -7.45 -9.67 -3.81
CA SER A 212 -6.88 -8.97 -4.96
C SER A 212 -5.53 -8.32 -4.63
N ALA A 213 -5.46 -7.64 -3.48
CA ALA A 213 -4.28 -6.91 -3.01
C ALA A 213 -3.08 -7.84 -2.77
N VAL A 214 -3.29 -8.98 -2.13
CA VAL A 214 -2.22 -9.97 -1.90
C VAL A 214 -1.73 -10.56 -3.21
N ARG A 215 -2.63 -10.94 -4.13
CA ARG A 215 -2.25 -11.47 -5.46
C ARG A 215 -1.44 -10.45 -6.26
N ALA A 216 -1.97 -9.23 -6.41
CA ALA A 216 -1.31 -8.17 -7.15
C ALA A 216 0.01 -7.73 -6.51
N GLY A 217 0.07 -7.68 -5.18
CA GLY A 217 1.30 -7.39 -4.44
C GLY A 217 2.38 -8.44 -4.71
N TYR A 218 2.01 -9.73 -4.72
CA TYR A 218 2.95 -10.81 -4.97
C TYR A 218 3.48 -10.78 -6.41
N GLU A 219 2.59 -10.65 -7.39
CA GLU A 219 2.96 -10.57 -8.81
C GLU A 219 3.84 -9.36 -9.11
N ARG A 220 3.63 -8.25 -8.41
CA ARG A 220 4.48 -7.05 -8.53
C ARG A 220 5.88 -7.26 -7.95
N VAL A 221 6.00 -7.99 -6.84
CA VAL A 221 7.30 -8.33 -6.23
C VAL A 221 8.03 -9.41 -7.02
N PHE A 222 7.29 -10.34 -7.64
CA PHE A 222 7.83 -11.47 -8.42
C PHE A 222 7.20 -11.53 -9.83
N PRO A 223 7.59 -10.61 -10.75
CA PRO A 223 7.04 -10.59 -12.10
C PRO A 223 7.19 -11.93 -12.82
N GLY A 224 6.12 -12.39 -13.47
CA GLY A 224 6.08 -13.70 -14.15
C GLY A 224 5.72 -14.89 -13.25
N HIS A 225 5.51 -14.66 -11.96
CA HIS A 225 4.97 -15.66 -11.02
C HIS A 225 3.58 -15.27 -10.54
N THR A 226 2.64 -16.20 -10.60
CA THR A 226 1.26 -16.01 -10.14
C THR A 226 0.95 -16.94 -8.97
N LEU A 227 0.07 -16.51 -8.08
CA LEU A 227 -0.48 -17.37 -7.02
C LEU A 227 -1.67 -18.15 -7.55
N ALA A 228 -1.85 -19.39 -7.09
CA ALA A 228 -3.02 -20.22 -7.42
C ALA A 228 -4.33 -19.66 -6.83
#